data_AF-E3N946-F1
#
_entry.id   AF-E3N946-F1
#
_cell.length_a   1.000
_cell.length_b   1.000
_cell.length_c   1.000
_cell.angle_alpha   90.00
_cell.angle_beta   90.00
_cell.angle_gamma   90.00
#
_symmetry.space_group_name_H-M   'P 1'
#
loop_
_entity.id
_entity.type
_entity.pdbx_description
1 polymer ?
#
loop_
_entity_poly.entity_id
_entity_poly.type
_entity_poly.pdbx_seq_one_letter_code
_entity_poly.pdbx_strand_id
1 'polypeptide(L)'
;MSTAFTVLRLPEKASKFVIQCMEYTEIVGFSLASNKTKEIVRSLNLNMERIDLAVNNIITVRLDSKEGSPSSMEWSFYPQEDSPGPIPVYMPARVTGMITQQSFVEYQNPDEVFMSLKIGLDDLLLMNSKDITIQSPTLTDKMVNQFFKHWIRGSNPRMELARFVFVNGQVVRKEIVLKGLQYQEVLMDPIEGEGEEEVEGYDIRRNDGTVGTISIEQTDQGCDVYFQIFDRF
;
A
#
# COMPACT_ATOMS: atom_id res chain seq x y z
N MET A 1 17.36 -39.05 -10.06
CA MET A 1 16.34 -38.09 -10.53
C MET A 1 15.54 -37.64 -9.33
N SER A 2 15.66 -36.37 -8.91
CA SER A 2 14.85 -35.84 -7.82
C SER A 2 13.46 -35.52 -8.39
N THR A 3 12.43 -36.25 -7.96
CA THR A 3 11.05 -35.90 -8.29
C THR A 3 10.68 -34.68 -7.46
N ALA A 4 10.48 -33.53 -8.12
CA ALA A 4 10.06 -32.31 -7.45
C ALA A 4 8.80 -32.55 -6.59
N PHE A 5 8.80 -32.04 -5.37
CA PHE A 5 7.66 -32.15 -4.45
C PHE A 5 6.48 -31.34 -5.00
N THR A 6 5.36 -32.02 -5.30
CA THR A 6 4.20 -31.39 -5.94
C THR A 6 3.22 -30.85 -4.89
N VAL A 7 3.40 -29.60 -4.46
CA VAL A 7 2.52 -28.91 -3.48
C VAL A 7 1.03 -29.04 -3.86
N LEU A 8 0.70 -28.97 -5.15
CA LEU A 8 -0.68 -29.05 -5.66
C LEU A 8 -1.32 -30.45 -5.59
N ARG A 9 -0.56 -31.50 -5.28
CA ARG A 9 -1.08 -32.86 -5.07
C ARG A 9 -1.34 -33.18 -3.60
N LEU A 10 -0.97 -32.27 -2.69
CA LEU A 10 -1.22 -32.46 -1.26
C LEU A 10 -2.72 -32.33 -0.94
N PRO A 11 -3.19 -32.99 0.13
CA PRO A 11 -4.48 -32.69 0.73
C PRO A 11 -4.61 -31.19 1.07
N GLU A 12 -5.81 -30.64 0.94
CA GLU A 12 -6.07 -29.19 1.04
C GLU A 12 -5.51 -28.55 2.33
N LYS A 13 -5.64 -29.23 3.48
CA LYS A 13 -5.09 -28.72 4.75
C LYS A 13 -3.56 -28.65 4.74
N ALA A 14 -2.91 -29.64 4.15
CA ALA A 14 -1.45 -29.71 4.08
C ALA A 14 -0.88 -28.70 3.08
N SER A 15 -1.54 -28.50 1.92
CA SER A 15 -1.11 -27.48 0.97
C SER A 15 -1.25 -26.07 1.54
N LYS A 16 -2.36 -25.76 2.24
CA LYS A 16 -2.55 -24.47 2.90
C LYS A 16 -1.46 -24.20 3.95
N PHE A 17 -1.17 -25.19 4.80
CA PHE A 17 -0.11 -25.06 5.80
C PHE A 17 1.27 -24.83 5.17
N VAL A 18 1.61 -25.59 4.12
CA VAL A 18 2.89 -25.42 3.41
C VAL A 18 3.02 -24.01 2.83
N ILE A 19 1.96 -23.47 2.22
CA ILE A 19 2.00 -22.12 1.63
C ILE A 19 2.04 -21.04 2.72
N GLN A 20 1.43 -21.25 3.89
CA GLN A 20 1.53 -20.31 5.02
C GLN A 20 2.93 -20.24 5.63
N CYS A 21 3.77 -21.25 5.42
CA CYS A 21 5.16 -21.26 5.87
C CYS A 21 6.13 -20.69 4.83
N MET A 22 5.66 -20.34 3.63
CA MET A 22 6.48 -19.72 2.58
C MET A 22 6.71 -18.24 2.87
N GLU A 23 7.80 -17.68 2.35
CA GLU A 23 8.02 -16.23 2.38
C GLU A 23 7.03 -15.51 1.45
N TYR A 24 6.77 -14.22 1.67
CA TYR A 24 5.81 -13.48 0.84
C TYR A 24 6.19 -13.46 -0.64
N THR A 25 7.48 -13.43 -0.97
CA THR A 25 7.99 -13.54 -2.35
C THR A 25 7.56 -14.85 -3.01
N GLU A 26 7.72 -15.96 -2.28
CA GLU A 26 7.33 -17.29 -2.73
C GLU A 26 5.80 -17.44 -2.83
N ILE A 27 5.05 -16.92 -1.85
CA ILE A 27 3.59 -16.90 -1.86
C ILE A 27 3.07 -16.14 -3.08
N VAL A 28 3.62 -14.96 -3.32
CA VAL A 28 3.20 -14.11 -4.44
C VAL A 28 3.61 -14.73 -5.77
N GLY A 29 4.85 -15.22 -5.90
CA GLY A 29 5.29 -15.97 -7.08
C GLY A 29 4.40 -17.19 -7.36
N PHE A 30 4.03 -17.94 -6.32
CA PHE A 30 3.08 -19.05 -6.41
C PHE A 30 1.69 -18.59 -6.87
N SER A 31 1.19 -17.48 -6.34
CA SER A 31 -0.11 -16.91 -6.73
C SER A 31 -0.19 -16.53 -8.21
N LEU A 32 0.93 -16.13 -8.81
CA LEU A 32 1.02 -15.71 -10.20
C LEU A 32 1.09 -16.88 -11.20
N ALA A 33 1.36 -18.11 -10.73
CA ALA A 33 1.55 -19.26 -11.60
C ALA A 33 0.28 -19.70 -12.36
N SER A 34 -0.92 -19.51 -11.78
CA SER A 34 -2.20 -19.88 -12.41
C SER A 34 -3.40 -19.31 -11.65
N ASN A 35 -4.59 -19.31 -12.27
CA ASN A 35 -5.84 -18.99 -11.56
C ASN A 35 -6.09 -19.91 -10.35
N LYS A 36 -5.72 -21.20 -10.45
CA LYS A 36 -5.88 -22.14 -9.35
C LYS A 36 -5.02 -21.77 -8.14
N THR A 37 -3.76 -21.43 -8.37
CA THR A 37 -2.84 -21.03 -7.28
C THR A 37 -3.20 -19.67 -6.70
N LYS A 38 -3.67 -18.74 -7.52
CA LYS A 38 -4.24 -17.45 -7.09
C LYS A 38 -5.40 -17.64 -6.11
N GLU A 39 -6.38 -18.49 -6.43
CA GLU A 39 -7.52 -18.74 -5.54
C GLU A 39 -7.10 -19.45 -4.25
N ILE A 40 -6.10 -20.35 -4.29
CA ILE A 40 -5.55 -20.97 -3.08
C ILE A 40 -4.96 -19.89 -2.15
N VAL A 41 -4.09 -19.02 -2.68
CA VAL A 41 -3.47 -17.94 -1.88
C VAL A 41 -4.53 -16.99 -1.34
N ARG A 42 -5.53 -16.61 -2.16
CA ARG A 42 -6.66 -15.78 -1.71
C ARG A 42 -7.42 -16.44 -0.55
N SER A 43 -7.60 -17.76 -0.57
CA SER A 43 -8.29 -18.51 0.50
C SER A 43 -7.52 -18.56 1.83
N LEU A 44 -6.22 -18.25 1.83
CA LEU A 44 -5.41 -18.21 3.05
C LEU A 44 -5.73 -16.98 3.91
N ASN A 45 -6.36 -15.96 3.32
CA ASN A 45 -6.70 -14.70 3.98
C ASN A 45 -5.53 -14.13 4.80
N LEU A 46 -4.37 -14.03 4.14
CA LEU A 46 -3.13 -13.59 4.77
C LEU A 46 -3.30 -12.17 5.33
N ASN A 47 -2.87 -12.00 6.59
CA ASN A 47 -3.00 -10.75 7.30
C ASN A 47 -1.77 -9.89 7.04
N MET A 48 -1.85 -9.03 6.03
CA MET A 48 -0.81 -8.02 5.80
C MET A 48 -0.95 -6.90 6.83
N GLU A 49 0.17 -6.49 7.43
CA GLU A 49 0.23 -5.39 8.40
C GLU A 49 0.48 -4.07 7.70
N ARG A 50 1.42 -4.03 6.76
CA ARG A 50 1.84 -2.77 6.12
C ARG A 50 1.98 -2.90 4.61
N ILE A 51 1.50 -1.89 3.88
CA ILE A 51 1.71 -1.72 2.44
C ILE A 51 2.29 -0.33 2.20
N ASP A 52 3.48 -0.26 1.60
CA ASP A 52 4.03 0.99 1.10
C ASP A 52 4.05 0.98 -0.44
N LEU A 53 3.48 2.00 -1.06
CA LEU A 53 3.50 2.19 -2.51
C LEU A 53 4.07 3.57 -2.83
N ALA A 54 5.24 3.60 -3.46
CA ALA A 54 5.83 4.81 -4.01
C ALA A 54 5.79 4.77 -5.54
N VAL A 55 5.26 5.81 -6.17
CA VAL A 55 5.17 5.97 -7.61
C VAL A 55 5.93 7.23 -7.98
N ASN A 56 7.25 7.11 -8.12
CA ASN A 56 8.14 8.19 -8.54
C ASN A 56 8.79 7.83 -9.88
N ASN A 57 10.05 8.24 -10.10
CA ASN A 57 10.85 7.74 -11.22
C ASN A 57 10.92 6.20 -11.19
N ILE A 58 11.05 5.63 -10.00
CA ILE A 58 10.96 4.19 -9.74
C ILE A 58 9.64 3.94 -9.02
N ILE A 59 8.91 2.92 -9.45
CA ILE A 59 7.74 2.44 -8.71
C ILE A 59 8.23 1.44 -7.70
N THR A 60 7.90 1.62 -6.42
CA THR A 60 8.28 0.70 -5.35
C THR A 60 7.05 0.23 -4.59
N VAL A 61 6.89 -1.08 -4.43
CA VAL A 61 5.87 -1.74 -3.59
C VAL A 61 6.58 -2.47 -2.47
N ARG A 62 6.25 -2.18 -1.21
CA ARG A 62 6.76 -2.89 -0.03
C ARG A 62 5.61 -3.50 0.76
N LEU A 63 5.78 -4.74 1.20
CA LEU A 63 4.84 -5.47 2.04
C LEU A 63 5.55 -5.87 3.35
N ASP A 64 4.87 -5.64 4.48
CA ASP A 64 5.35 -5.99 5.84
C ASP A 64 6.79 -5.55 6.13
N SER A 65 7.13 -4.34 5.67
CA SER A 65 8.43 -3.70 5.85
C SER A 65 8.48 -2.96 7.19
N LYS A 66 8.78 -3.66 8.28
CA LYS A 66 9.48 -3.02 9.40
C LYS A 66 10.97 -3.16 9.15
N GLU A 67 11.75 -2.12 9.39
CA GLU A 67 13.20 -2.19 9.22
C GLU A 67 13.77 -3.37 10.02
N GLY A 68 14.38 -4.35 9.34
CA GLY A 68 14.90 -5.58 9.95
C GLY A 68 13.91 -6.74 10.14
N SER A 69 12.66 -6.64 9.69
CA SER A 69 11.74 -7.78 9.70
C SER A 69 12.18 -8.86 8.69
N PRO A 70 12.28 -10.14 9.09
CA PRO A 70 12.78 -11.22 8.22
C PRO A 70 11.81 -11.60 7.09
N SER A 71 10.64 -10.96 7.00
CA SER A 71 9.62 -11.26 6.01
C SER A 71 9.22 -10.04 5.17
N SER A 72 10.00 -8.95 5.16
CA SER A 72 9.69 -7.79 4.32
C SER A 72 9.91 -8.13 2.84
N MET A 73 8.96 -7.76 1.99
CA MET A 73 9.06 -7.95 0.54
C MET A 73 9.03 -6.59 -0.16
N GLU A 74 9.98 -6.34 -1.06
CA GLU A 74 10.04 -5.11 -1.88
C GLU A 74 10.13 -5.44 -3.37
N TRP A 75 9.35 -4.71 -4.17
CA TRP A 75 9.42 -4.66 -5.62
C TRP A 75 9.73 -3.26 -6.07
N SER A 76 10.81 -3.11 -6.83
CA SER A 76 11.13 -1.87 -7.50
C SER A 76 11.09 -2.07 -9.01
N PHE A 77 10.40 -1.18 -9.69
CA PHE A 77 10.27 -1.17 -11.14
C PHE A 77 10.96 0.09 -11.66
N TYR A 78 12.02 -0.12 -12.44
CA TYR A 78 12.87 0.94 -12.98
C TYR A 78 12.42 1.33 -14.39
N PRO A 79 12.35 2.62 -14.72
CA PRO A 79 12.10 3.07 -16.08
C PRO A 79 13.33 2.74 -16.93
N GLN A 80 13.13 2.45 -18.21
CA GLN A 80 14.23 2.29 -19.14
C GLN A 80 14.80 3.69 -19.46
N GLU A 81 16.13 3.82 -19.51
CA GLU A 81 16.78 5.06 -19.94
C GLU A 81 16.38 5.35 -21.40
N ASP A 82 15.83 6.56 -21.64
CA ASP A 82 15.51 7.19 -22.95
C ASP A 82 14.26 6.75 -23.77
N SER A 83 13.08 7.38 -23.57
CA SER A 83 12.21 7.83 -24.71
C SER A 83 11.08 8.83 -24.31
N PRO A 84 10.65 9.74 -25.21
CA PRO A 84 9.78 10.88 -24.87
C PRO A 84 8.35 10.79 -25.45
N GLY A 85 7.55 9.78 -25.06
CA GLY A 85 6.16 9.67 -25.55
C GLY A 85 5.18 8.96 -24.60
N PRO A 86 3.87 9.28 -24.62
CA PRO A 86 2.89 8.60 -23.78
C PRO A 86 2.33 7.33 -24.44
N ILE A 87 2.33 6.20 -23.72
CA ILE A 87 2.02 4.84 -24.25
C ILE A 87 0.94 4.13 -23.38
N PRO A 88 0.06 3.28 -23.97
CA PRO A 88 -1.08 2.66 -23.30
C PRO A 88 -0.72 1.41 -22.46
N VAL A 89 -1.58 1.07 -21.50
CA VAL A 89 -1.36 0.04 -20.46
C VAL A 89 -1.96 -1.32 -20.84
N TYR A 90 -1.18 -2.41 -20.67
CA TYR A 90 -1.68 -3.78 -20.49
C TYR A 90 -0.85 -4.49 -19.39
N MET A 91 -1.52 -5.13 -18.41
CA MET A 91 -0.87 -5.87 -17.31
C MET A 91 -0.33 -7.25 -17.76
N PRO A 92 0.88 -7.67 -17.35
CA PRO A 92 1.44 -8.98 -17.68
C PRO A 92 1.70 -9.92 -16.48
N ALA A 93 2.15 -11.14 -16.80
CA ALA A 93 2.18 -12.34 -15.97
C ALA A 93 3.40 -12.55 -15.04
N ARG A 94 4.21 -11.53 -14.69
CA ARG A 94 5.44 -11.71 -13.88
C ARG A 94 5.80 -10.46 -13.06
N VAL A 95 6.33 -10.67 -11.85
CA VAL A 95 6.64 -9.63 -10.84
C VAL A 95 7.93 -10.00 -10.05
N THR A 96 8.67 -9.00 -9.51
CA THR A 96 10.04 -9.10 -8.90
C THR A 96 10.02 -9.72 -7.49
N GLY A 97 10.92 -9.46 -6.52
CA GLY A 97 10.76 -9.75 -5.07
C GLY A 97 12.04 -9.68 -4.25
N MET A 98 12.13 -8.82 -3.23
CA MET A 98 13.22 -8.87 -2.24
C MET A 98 12.98 -9.97 -1.22
N ILE A 99 14.03 -10.77 -0.99
CA ILE A 99 14.01 -11.96 -0.12
C ILE A 99 14.75 -11.66 1.21
N THR A 100 15.88 -10.93 1.23
CA THR A 100 16.60 -10.40 2.44
C THR A 100 17.71 -9.37 2.06
N GLN A 101 18.39 -8.74 3.05
CA GLN A 101 19.47 -7.73 2.91
C GLN A 101 20.66 -8.10 2.00
N GLN A 102 20.79 -9.35 1.52
CA GLN A 102 21.93 -9.81 0.70
C GLN A 102 21.53 -10.65 -0.52
N SER A 103 20.27 -10.65 -0.94
CA SER A 103 19.83 -11.43 -2.11
C SER A 103 18.86 -10.63 -2.98
N PHE A 104 19.40 -10.12 -4.09
CA PHE A 104 18.66 -9.42 -5.14
C PHE A 104 18.42 -10.37 -6.30
N VAL A 105 17.16 -10.53 -6.71
CA VAL A 105 16.84 -11.18 -7.99
C VAL A 105 16.44 -10.09 -8.96
N GLU A 106 17.39 -9.71 -9.82
CA GLU A 106 17.14 -8.79 -10.93
C GLU A 106 16.65 -9.59 -12.14
N TYR A 107 15.50 -9.20 -12.69
CA TYR A 107 15.01 -9.76 -13.94
C TYR A 107 14.69 -8.62 -14.90
N GLN A 108 15.41 -8.58 -16.01
CA GLN A 108 15.19 -7.60 -17.07
C GLN A 108 14.09 -8.13 -17.99
N ASN A 109 13.01 -7.36 -18.15
CA ASN A 109 11.98 -7.68 -19.13
C ASN A 109 12.61 -7.57 -20.54
N PRO A 110 12.44 -8.57 -21.43
CA PRO A 110 13.11 -8.56 -22.74
C PRO A 110 12.60 -7.48 -23.71
N ASP A 111 11.49 -6.79 -23.41
CA ASP A 111 10.90 -5.77 -24.28
C ASP A 111 10.63 -4.44 -23.53
N GLU A 112 10.82 -3.32 -24.25
CA GLU A 112 10.76 -1.92 -23.77
C GLU A 112 9.40 -1.55 -23.16
N VAL A 113 9.41 -1.02 -21.92
CA VAL A 113 8.21 -0.59 -21.19
C VAL A 113 8.44 0.78 -20.55
N PHE A 114 7.60 1.78 -20.91
CA PHE A 114 7.51 3.06 -20.21
C PHE A 114 6.45 2.97 -19.10
N MET A 115 6.85 3.14 -17.84
CA MET A 115 5.94 3.04 -16.71
C MET A 115 5.32 4.38 -16.35
N SER A 116 4.03 4.54 -16.66
CA SER A 116 3.19 5.59 -16.08
C SER A 116 2.08 4.95 -15.23
N LEU A 117 2.44 4.51 -14.01
CA LEU A 117 1.46 3.96 -13.10
C LEU A 117 0.57 5.09 -12.55
N LYS A 118 -0.73 5.00 -12.84
CA LYS A 118 -1.74 5.90 -12.30
C LYS A 118 -2.49 5.16 -11.21
N ILE A 119 -2.53 5.73 -10.01
CA ILE A 119 -3.32 5.20 -8.91
C ILE A 119 -4.71 5.81 -8.99
N GLY A 120 -5.74 4.98 -8.98
CA GLY A 120 -7.14 5.37 -8.84
C GLY A 120 -7.69 5.11 -7.43
N LEU A 121 -8.91 5.57 -7.17
CA LEU A 121 -9.59 5.31 -5.90
C LEU A 121 -9.76 3.81 -5.62
N ASP A 122 -10.16 3.03 -6.64
CA ASP A 122 -10.39 1.60 -6.49
C ASP A 122 -9.11 0.86 -6.04
N ASP A 123 -7.95 1.31 -6.51
CA ASP A 123 -6.65 0.75 -6.09
C ASP A 123 -6.39 1.01 -4.59
N LEU A 124 -6.72 2.21 -4.10
CA LEU A 124 -6.63 2.55 -2.67
C LEU A 124 -7.58 1.68 -1.83
N LEU A 125 -8.81 1.49 -2.31
CA LEU A 125 -9.83 0.71 -1.60
C LEU A 125 -9.52 -0.79 -1.55
N LEU A 126 -8.73 -1.30 -2.51
CA LEU A 126 -8.23 -2.68 -2.50
C LEU A 126 -7.15 -2.92 -1.44
N MET A 127 -6.47 -1.87 -0.94
CA MET A 127 -5.42 -1.97 0.08
C MET A 127 -5.99 -2.12 1.50
N ASN A 128 -6.58 -3.27 1.80
CA ASN A 128 -7.12 -3.59 3.13
C ASN A 128 -6.03 -4.06 4.10
N SER A 129 -5.10 -3.15 4.40
CA SER A 129 -4.01 -3.32 5.37
C SER A 129 -4.31 -2.57 6.68
N LYS A 130 -3.51 -2.80 7.72
CA LYS A 130 -3.54 -1.97 8.93
C LYS A 130 -2.86 -0.64 8.69
N ASP A 131 -1.72 -0.68 8.03
CA ASP A 131 -0.90 0.47 7.68
C ASP A 131 -0.77 0.55 6.16
N ILE A 132 -1.09 1.72 5.60
CA ILE A 132 -0.82 2.03 4.20
C ILE A 132 -0.01 3.33 4.10
N THR A 133 1.06 3.34 3.32
CA THR A 133 1.72 4.58 2.88
C THR A 133 1.70 4.64 1.37
N ILE A 134 1.20 5.73 0.81
CA ILE A 134 1.02 5.90 -0.62
C ILE A 134 1.60 7.24 -1.03
N GLN A 135 2.60 7.18 -1.91
CA GLN A 135 3.25 8.33 -2.52
C GLN A 135 3.04 8.24 -4.02
N SER A 136 2.36 9.21 -4.63
CA SER A 136 2.16 9.22 -6.09
C SER A 136 1.80 10.61 -6.61
N PRO A 137 2.33 11.02 -7.78
CA PRO A 137 1.96 12.27 -8.44
C PRO A 137 0.52 12.28 -8.95
N THR A 138 -0.17 11.14 -8.92
CA THR A 138 -1.59 11.04 -9.32
C THR A 138 -2.56 11.14 -8.17
N LEU A 139 -2.07 11.18 -6.91
CA LEU A 139 -2.93 11.43 -5.75
C LEU A 139 -3.61 12.79 -5.87
N THR A 140 -4.87 12.85 -5.46
CA THR A 140 -5.62 14.09 -5.39
C THR A 140 -6.35 14.18 -4.06
N ASP A 141 -6.51 15.39 -3.54
CA ASP A 141 -7.32 15.68 -2.35
C ASP A 141 -8.75 15.10 -2.45
N LYS A 142 -9.34 15.11 -3.65
CA LYS A 142 -10.64 14.49 -3.94
C LYS A 142 -10.63 12.97 -3.78
N MET A 143 -9.57 12.29 -4.23
CA MET A 143 -9.45 10.85 -4.07
C MET A 143 -9.31 10.48 -2.59
N VAL A 144 -8.50 11.22 -1.84
CA VAL A 144 -8.36 11.04 -0.38
C VAL A 144 -9.69 11.31 0.35
N ASN A 145 -10.42 12.36 -0.02
CA ASN A 145 -11.78 12.61 0.50
C ASN A 145 -12.74 11.45 0.21
N GLN A 146 -12.72 10.90 -1.01
CA GLN A 146 -13.54 9.75 -1.37
C GLN A 146 -13.15 8.52 -0.55
N PHE A 147 -11.86 8.26 -0.38
CA PHE A 147 -11.35 7.19 0.47
C PHE A 147 -11.91 7.29 1.90
N PHE A 148 -11.84 8.46 2.55
CA PHE A 148 -12.42 8.64 3.89
C PHE A 148 -13.94 8.46 3.95
N LYS A 149 -14.67 8.90 2.92
CA LYS A 149 -16.11 8.61 2.79
C LYS A 149 -16.42 7.12 2.72
N HIS A 150 -15.57 6.36 2.04
CA HIS A 150 -15.68 4.90 1.97
C HIS A 150 -15.29 4.24 3.30
N TRP A 151 -14.24 4.70 3.98
CA TRP A 151 -13.86 4.21 5.30
C TRP A 151 -14.98 4.40 6.32
N ILE A 152 -15.62 5.58 6.38
CA ILE A 152 -16.78 5.84 7.26
C ILE A 152 -17.92 4.84 7.02
N ARG A 153 -18.10 4.41 5.76
CA ARG A 153 -19.13 3.46 5.33
C ARG A 153 -18.78 1.99 5.56
N GLY A 154 -17.55 1.68 5.99
CA GLY A 154 -17.15 0.32 6.31
C GLY A 154 -16.01 -0.26 5.48
N SER A 155 -15.50 0.46 4.47
CA SER A 155 -14.34 -0.02 3.69
C SER A 155 -13.08 -0.10 4.55
N ASN A 156 -12.14 -0.95 4.13
CA ASN A 156 -10.84 -1.15 4.80
C ASN A 156 -10.97 -1.36 6.33
N PRO A 157 -11.71 -2.38 6.80
CA PRO A 157 -12.01 -2.58 8.22
C PRO A 157 -10.79 -2.88 9.10
N ARG A 158 -9.63 -3.19 8.49
CA ARG A 158 -8.38 -3.43 9.22
C ARG A 158 -7.55 -2.16 9.42
N MET A 159 -7.92 -1.07 8.74
CA MET A 159 -7.13 0.18 8.70
C MET A 159 -6.96 0.75 10.10
N GLU A 160 -5.72 1.04 10.46
CA GLU A 160 -5.29 1.71 11.71
C GLU A 160 -4.51 2.99 11.37
N LEU A 161 -3.69 2.96 10.32
CA LEU A 161 -2.86 4.07 9.86
C LEU A 161 -2.91 4.19 8.33
N ALA A 162 -3.05 5.43 7.83
CA ALA A 162 -2.84 5.73 6.42
C ALA A 162 -2.03 7.03 6.26
N ARG A 163 -1.03 7.01 5.39
CA ARG A 163 -0.26 8.18 4.98
C ARG A 163 -0.35 8.38 3.47
N PHE A 164 -0.81 9.54 3.04
CA PHE A 164 -0.85 9.95 1.64
C PHE A 164 0.15 11.07 1.41
N VAL A 165 1.23 10.77 0.70
CA VAL A 165 2.34 11.70 0.41
C VAL A 165 2.11 12.35 -0.96
N PHE A 166 1.83 13.64 -0.96
CA PHE A 166 1.66 14.42 -2.19
C PHE A 166 3.00 15.01 -2.63
N VAL A 167 3.40 14.71 -3.86
CA VAL A 167 4.74 15.01 -4.39
C VAL A 167 4.70 16.17 -5.39
N ASN A 168 5.86 16.64 -5.84
CA ASN A 168 6.00 17.62 -6.91
C ASN A 168 5.25 18.94 -6.64
N GLY A 169 5.19 19.37 -5.37
CA GLY A 169 4.52 20.62 -4.97
C GLY A 169 2.99 20.58 -5.13
N GLN A 170 2.39 19.39 -5.16
CA GLN A 170 0.94 19.25 -5.16
C GLN A 170 0.32 19.93 -3.94
N VAL A 171 -0.61 20.86 -4.18
CA VAL A 171 -1.31 21.58 -3.12
C VAL A 171 -2.50 20.76 -2.64
N VAL A 172 -2.52 20.44 -1.35
CA VAL A 172 -3.64 19.80 -0.68
C VAL A 172 -4.48 20.86 0.03
N ARG A 173 -5.79 20.87 -0.21
CA ARG A 173 -6.72 21.80 0.43
C ARG A 173 -7.54 21.09 1.50
N LYS A 174 -7.44 21.55 2.74
CA LYS A 174 -8.24 21.09 3.89
C LYS A 174 -9.73 21.02 3.54
N GLU A 175 -10.25 22.05 2.88
CA GLU A 175 -11.68 22.16 2.56
C GLU A 175 -12.15 21.09 1.57
N ILE A 176 -11.23 20.53 0.76
CA ILE A 176 -11.54 19.46 -0.18
C ILE A 176 -11.42 18.09 0.50
N VAL A 177 -10.34 17.86 1.25
CA VAL A 177 -10.12 16.61 2.00
C VAL A 177 -11.27 16.36 2.97
N LEU A 178 -11.73 17.39 3.68
CA LEU A 178 -12.79 17.28 4.68
C LEU A 178 -14.21 17.49 4.11
N LYS A 179 -14.34 17.72 2.79
CA LYS A 179 -15.62 18.10 2.18
C LYS A 179 -16.71 17.05 2.42
N GLY A 180 -17.75 17.43 3.15
CA GLY A 180 -18.91 16.59 3.42
C GLY A 180 -18.62 15.44 4.40
N LEU A 181 -17.53 15.51 5.14
CA LEU A 181 -17.30 14.68 6.32
C LEU A 181 -17.91 15.38 7.53
N GLN A 182 -18.48 14.61 8.45
CA GLN A 182 -18.77 15.11 9.80
C GLN A 182 -17.52 14.91 10.63
N TYR A 183 -16.93 16.00 11.12
CA TYR A 183 -15.70 15.95 11.91
C TYR A 183 -15.75 16.89 13.11
N GLN A 184 -14.90 16.60 14.10
CA GLN A 184 -14.61 17.46 15.24
C GLN A 184 -13.14 17.87 15.21
N GLU A 185 -12.85 19.16 15.36
CA GLU A 185 -11.46 19.65 15.45
C GLU A 185 -10.86 19.26 16.80
N VAL A 186 -9.62 18.77 16.78
CA VAL A 186 -8.83 18.38 17.94
C VAL A 186 -7.41 18.90 17.76
N LEU A 187 -6.74 19.22 18.87
CA LEU A 187 -5.31 19.52 18.88
C LEU A 187 -4.57 18.22 19.10
N MET A 188 -3.57 17.92 18.26
CA MET A 188 -2.71 16.77 18.44
C MET A 188 -1.35 17.20 18.94
N ASP A 189 -0.80 16.39 19.85
CA ASP A 189 0.59 16.52 20.26
C ASP A 189 1.49 16.29 19.03
N PRO A 190 2.60 17.04 18.89
CA PRO A 190 3.58 16.81 17.85
C PRO A 190 4.08 15.35 17.90
N ILE A 191 4.25 14.74 16.73
CA ILE A 191 4.88 13.42 16.63
C ILE A 191 6.34 13.57 17.10
N GLU A 192 6.79 12.75 18.07
CA GLU A 192 8.15 12.83 18.62
C GLU A 192 9.20 12.82 17.51
N GLY A 193 9.88 13.97 17.29
CA GLY A 193 10.96 14.11 16.31
C GLY A 193 10.72 15.14 15.19
N GLU A 194 9.50 15.65 15.00
CA GLU A 194 9.19 16.69 13.99
C GLU A 194 8.37 17.86 14.59
N GLY A 195 9.01 19.03 14.76
CA GLY A 195 8.35 20.30 15.08
C GLY A 195 7.94 20.53 16.55
N GLU A 196 7.73 21.82 16.90
CA GLU A 196 7.22 22.26 18.22
C GLU A 196 5.75 22.71 18.17
N GLU A 197 5.09 22.68 17.00
CA GLU A 197 3.74 23.21 16.81
C GLU A 197 2.67 22.12 16.88
N GLU A 198 1.60 22.38 17.64
CA GLU A 198 0.40 21.54 17.68
C GLU A 198 -0.16 21.34 16.26
N VAL A 199 -0.38 20.08 15.89
CA VAL A 199 -0.96 19.75 14.57
C VAL A 199 -2.48 19.73 14.69
N GLU A 200 -3.16 20.50 13.84
CA GLU A 200 -4.63 20.44 13.76
C GLU A 200 -5.07 19.04 13.28
N GLY A 201 -5.82 18.34 14.12
CA GLY A 201 -6.46 17.07 13.82
C GLY A 201 -7.97 17.22 13.61
N TYR A 202 -8.54 16.32 12.80
CA TYR A 202 -9.97 16.26 12.51
C TYR A 202 -10.49 14.85 12.77
N ASP A 203 -11.16 14.67 13.90
CA ASP A 203 -11.79 13.40 14.27
C ASP A 203 -13.00 13.13 13.38
N ILE A 204 -12.96 12.04 12.61
CA ILE A 204 -14.09 11.50 11.88
C ILE A 204 -14.55 10.19 12.53
N ARG A 205 -15.87 9.94 12.50
CA ARG A 205 -16.46 8.74 13.09
C ARG A 205 -17.02 7.81 12.03
N ARG A 206 -16.62 6.54 12.11
CA ARG A 206 -17.16 5.45 11.32
C ARG A 206 -18.50 4.98 11.89
N ASN A 207 -19.32 4.34 11.05
CA ASN A 207 -20.66 3.88 11.44
C ASN A 207 -20.67 2.85 12.59
N ASP A 208 -19.56 2.14 12.82
CA ASP A 208 -19.40 1.20 13.93
C ASP A 208 -18.94 1.88 15.24
N GLY A 209 -18.75 3.20 15.23
CA GLY A 209 -18.31 3.99 16.38
C GLY A 209 -16.81 4.25 16.43
N THR A 210 -16.01 3.58 15.58
CA THR A 210 -14.56 3.79 15.51
C THR A 210 -14.26 5.24 15.13
N VAL A 211 -13.34 5.87 15.86
CA VAL A 211 -12.90 7.25 15.60
C VAL A 211 -11.51 7.21 14.99
N GLY A 212 -11.32 7.91 13.88
CA GLY A 212 -10.01 8.15 13.31
C GLY A 212 -9.77 9.64 13.13
N THR A 213 -8.53 10.07 13.34
CA THR A 213 -8.12 11.46 13.26
C THR A 213 -7.37 11.69 11.96
N ILE A 214 -7.78 12.70 11.19
CA ILE A 214 -7.07 13.16 9.99
C ILE A 214 -6.19 14.35 10.38
N SER A 215 -4.91 14.35 10.01
CA SER A 215 -4.08 15.56 10.03
C SER A 215 -3.54 15.87 8.64
N ILE A 216 -3.24 17.14 8.40
CA ILE A 216 -2.67 17.62 7.14
C ILE A 216 -1.42 18.41 7.50
N GLU A 217 -0.27 17.94 7.04
CA GLU A 217 1.02 18.50 7.40
C GLU A 217 1.73 18.99 6.15
N GLN A 218 2.32 20.18 6.23
CA GLN A 218 3.21 20.68 5.18
C GLN A 218 4.63 20.24 5.50
N THR A 219 5.30 19.65 4.52
CA THR A 219 6.69 19.22 4.64
C THR A 219 7.53 19.99 3.63
N ASP A 220 8.86 20.00 3.81
CA ASP A 220 9.79 20.61 2.84
C ASP A 220 9.66 20.00 1.43
N GLN A 221 9.12 18.78 1.32
CA GLN A 221 8.98 18.03 0.06
C GLN A 221 7.55 18.07 -0.53
N GLY A 222 6.57 18.63 0.18
CA GLY A 222 5.19 18.67 -0.28
C GLY A 222 4.17 18.79 0.85
N CYS A 223 3.11 17.99 0.76
CA CYS A 223 2.06 17.95 1.76
C CYS A 223 1.60 16.52 1.99
N ASP A 224 1.42 16.17 3.25
CA ASP A 224 1.02 14.83 3.65
C ASP A 224 -0.36 14.90 4.30
N VAL A 225 -1.19 13.91 3.98
CA VAL A 225 -2.43 13.66 4.71
C VAL A 225 -2.24 12.39 5.50
N TYR A 226 -2.33 12.51 6.82
CA TYR A 226 -2.26 11.38 7.74
C TYR A 226 -3.65 11.03 8.23
N PHE A 227 -3.85 9.76 8.53
CA PHE A 227 -5.02 9.25 9.19
C PHE A 227 -4.57 8.19 10.19
N GLN A 228 -5.05 8.29 11.43
CA GLN A 228 -4.73 7.34 12.48
C GLN A 228 -5.92 7.07 13.38
N ILE A 229 -6.04 5.83 13.84
CA ILE A 229 -7.00 5.42 14.87
C ILE A 229 -6.24 5.35 16.18
N PHE A 230 -6.56 6.25 17.11
CA PHE A 230 -6.04 6.15 18.48
C PHE A 230 -6.93 5.20 19.28
N ASP A 231 -6.30 4.24 19.96
CA ASP A 231 -6.92 3.57 21.10
C ASP A 231 -7.03 4.60 22.23
N ARG A 232 -8.14 5.35 22.28
CA ARG A 232 -8.44 6.22 23.42
C ARG A 232 -8.87 5.32 24.58
N PHE A 233 -7.91 5.01 25.47
CA PHE A 233 -8.12 4.30 26.73
C PHE A 233 -9.01 5.07 27.71
#